data_AF-A0A2N2MM60-F1
#
_entry.id   AF-A0A2N2MM60-F1
#
_cell.length_a   1.000
_cell.length_b   1.000
_cell.length_c   1.000
_cell.angle_alpha   90.00
_cell.angle_beta   90.00
_cell.angle_gamma   90.00
#
_symmetry.space_group_name_H-M   'P 1'
#
loop_
_entity.id
_entity.type
_entity.pdbx_description
1 polymer ?
#
loop_
_entity_poly.entity_id
_entity_poly.type
_entity_poly.pdbx_seq_one_letter_code
_entity_poly.pdbx_strand_id
1 'polypeptide(L)'
;MQFCRIYRYPRKGAIFMDQIRAKASTKKLFEPANREELLRGWLLHAHKGRDRHDLAARQNDTYHYWLGIPTIIFAAAVGTSVFMSLEGQVDTTLKIGLGLVSILSAVLASLQTFYNFSSHAERHRSAGVKYKAIIRELEQILSQPAKQSPEKTDFIDDLRLRLDDLELEAPVVPEGVYRRIEERYANVVFADKVASLIK
;
A
#
# COMPACT_ATOMS: atom_id res chain seq x y z
N MET A 1 -57.05 -18.10 -43.61
CA MET A 1 -55.94 -17.11 -43.70
C MET A 1 -55.74 -16.55 -42.29
N GLN A 2 -55.02 -17.17 -41.36
CA GLN A 2 -53.59 -17.49 -41.31
C GLN A 2 -52.71 -16.29 -41.66
N PHE A 3 -52.26 -15.54 -40.64
CA PHE A 3 -50.91 -14.97 -40.63
C PHE A 3 -50.37 -14.94 -39.19
N CYS A 4 -49.19 -15.53 -39.07
CA CYS A 4 -48.39 -15.79 -37.90
C CYS A 4 -47.75 -14.48 -37.39
N ARG A 5 -47.92 -14.13 -36.11
CA ARG A 5 -47.11 -13.09 -35.46
C ARG A 5 -46.06 -13.78 -34.59
N ILE A 6 -44.85 -13.81 -35.12
CA ILE A 6 -43.65 -14.42 -34.55
C ILE A 6 -43.37 -13.81 -33.17
N TYR A 7 -43.42 -14.63 -32.13
CA TYR A 7 -42.89 -14.29 -30.81
C TYR A 7 -41.36 -14.12 -30.92
N ARG A 8 -40.89 -12.88 -30.83
CA ARG A 8 -39.46 -12.56 -30.76
C ARG A 8 -38.98 -12.90 -29.35
N TYR A 9 -38.43 -14.10 -29.18
CA TYR A 9 -37.69 -14.47 -27.96
C TYR A 9 -36.57 -13.42 -27.72
N PRO A 10 -36.43 -12.84 -26.52
CA PRO A 10 -35.29 -11.99 -26.23
C PRO A 10 -34.01 -12.84 -26.34
N ARG A 11 -33.07 -12.42 -27.20
CA ARG A 11 -31.73 -13.05 -27.26
C ARG A 11 -31.13 -12.98 -25.86
N LYS A 12 -30.82 -14.13 -25.25
CA LYS A 12 -30.13 -14.23 -23.95
C LYS A 12 -28.86 -13.36 -23.86
N GLY A 13 -28.25 -13.01 -24.99
CA GLY A 13 -27.12 -12.06 -25.07
C GLY A 13 -27.46 -10.60 -24.75
N ALA A 14 -28.69 -10.14 -24.96
CA ALA A 14 -29.09 -8.76 -24.62
C ALA A 14 -29.18 -8.56 -23.11
N ILE A 15 -29.73 -9.54 -22.38
CA ILE A 15 -29.84 -9.51 -20.91
C ILE A 15 -28.45 -9.65 -20.25
N PHE A 16 -27.57 -10.47 -20.82
CA PHE A 16 -26.19 -10.62 -20.34
C PHE A 16 -25.37 -9.34 -20.53
N MET A 17 -25.49 -8.68 -21.69
CA MET A 17 -24.81 -7.41 -21.95
C MET A 17 -25.39 -6.25 -21.13
N ASP A 18 -26.70 -6.25 -20.85
CA ASP A 18 -27.32 -5.29 -19.92
C ASP A 18 -26.87 -5.52 -18.47
N GLN A 19 -26.72 -6.78 -18.03
CA GLN A 19 -26.17 -7.08 -16.70
C GLN A 19 -24.68 -6.71 -16.58
N ILE A 20 -23.88 -6.89 -17.63
CA ILE A 20 -22.48 -6.44 -17.66
C ILE A 20 -22.40 -4.90 -17.66
N ARG A 21 -23.29 -4.23 -18.39
CA ARG A 21 -23.39 -2.75 -18.40
C ARG A 21 -23.92 -2.19 -17.07
N ALA A 22 -24.88 -2.85 -16.43
CA ALA A 22 -25.42 -2.45 -15.13
C ALA A 22 -24.45 -2.73 -13.97
N LYS A 23 -23.49 -3.64 -14.18
CA LYS A 23 -22.36 -3.90 -13.26
C LYS A 23 -21.10 -3.13 -13.64
N ALA A 24 -21.18 -2.19 -14.59
CA ALA A 24 -20.23 -1.10 -14.65
C ALA A 24 -20.48 -0.28 -13.38
N SER A 25 -19.78 -0.66 -12.31
CA SER A 25 -19.71 0.06 -11.04
C SER A 25 -19.63 1.54 -11.38
N THR A 26 -20.72 2.29 -11.17
CA THR A 26 -20.69 3.74 -11.21
C THR A 26 -19.64 4.11 -10.20
N LYS A 27 -18.43 4.41 -10.68
CA LYS A 27 -17.31 4.80 -9.85
C LYS A 27 -17.85 5.94 -9.02
N LYS A 28 -17.91 5.77 -7.69
CA LYS A 28 -18.35 6.85 -6.81
C LYS A 28 -17.28 7.92 -6.92
N LEU A 29 -17.53 8.94 -7.73
CA LEU A 29 -16.65 10.09 -7.81
C LEU A 29 -16.86 10.90 -6.53
N PHE A 30 -15.75 11.35 -5.95
CA PHE A 30 -15.79 12.29 -4.85
C PHE A 30 -16.09 13.68 -5.43
N GLU A 31 -17.27 14.22 -5.12
CA GLU A 31 -17.73 15.53 -5.57
C GLU A 31 -17.98 16.39 -4.32
N PRO A 32 -17.00 17.20 -3.89
CA PRO A 32 -17.13 17.99 -2.67
C PRO A 32 -18.11 19.15 -2.87
N ALA A 33 -19.10 19.29 -1.98
CA ALA A 33 -20.08 20.37 -2.03
C ALA A 33 -19.51 21.71 -1.54
N ASN A 34 -18.49 21.66 -0.69
CA ASN A 34 -17.82 22.85 -0.14
C ASN A 34 -16.32 22.61 0.10
N ARG A 35 -15.59 23.69 0.39
CA ARG A 35 -14.14 23.65 0.66
C ARG A 35 -13.78 22.75 1.83
N GLU A 36 -14.59 22.73 2.89
CA GLU A 36 -14.33 21.90 4.07
C GLU A 36 -14.38 20.42 3.72
N GLU A 37 -15.38 20.00 2.93
CA GLU A 37 -15.51 18.65 2.44
C GLU A 37 -14.33 18.26 1.53
N LEU A 38 -13.91 19.16 0.61
CA LEU A 38 -12.72 18.96 -0.21
C LEU A 38 -11.48 18.68 0.65
N LEU A 39 -11.21 19.53 1.65
CA LEU A 39 -10.07 19.39 2.56
C LEU A 39 -10.15 18.12 3.41
N ARG A 40 -11.35 17.74 3.88
CA ARG A 40 -11.56 16.46 4.59
C ARG A 40 -11.34 15.26 3.67
N GLY A 41 -11.73 15.36 2.40
CA GLY A 41 -11.44 14.37 1.36
C GLY A 41 -9.94 14.17 1.17
N TRP A 42 -9.19 15.27 1.02
CA TRP A 42 -7.73 15.24 0.91
C TRP A 42 -7.07 14.73 2.19
N LEU A 43 -7.59 15.08 3.37
CA LEU A 43 -7.10 14.56 4.64
C LEU A 43 -7.23 13.04 4.71
N LEU A 44 -8.38 12.48 4.33
CA LEU A 44 -8.53 11.03 4.29
C LEU A 44 -7.57 10.38 3.30
N HIS A 45 -7.45 10.96 2.10
CA HIS A 45 -6.57 10.44 1.06
C HIS A 45 -5.11 10.45 1.52
N ALA A 46 -4.68 11.52 2.20
CA ALA A 46 -3.35 11.63 2.79
C ALA A 46 -3.12 10.59 3.91
N HIS A 47 -4.11 10.36 4.79
CA HIS A 47 -4.05 9.29 5.79
C HIS A 47 -3.92 7.90 5.16
N LYS A 48 -4.67 7.65 4.09
CA LYS A 48 -4.64 6.40 3.33
C LYS A 48 -3.28 6.19 2.64
N GLY A 49 -2.75 7.24 2.00
CA GLY A 49 -1.42 7.25 1.40
C GLY A 49 -0.33 6.94 2.44
N ARG A 50 -0.39 7.61 3.60
CA ARG A 50 0.49 7.33 4.73
C ARG A 50 0.40 5.88 5.19
N ASP A 51 -0.80 5.36 5.46
CA ASP A 51 -1.00 4.00 5.96
C ASP A 51 -0.47 2.94 4.99
N ARG A 52 -0.63 3.17 3.67
CA ARG A 52 -0.07 2.31 2.63
C ARG A 52 1.46 2.26 2.73
N HIS A 53 2.11 3.42 2.86
CA HIS A 53 3.56 3.47 2.96
C HIS A 53 4.10 2.96 4.30
N ASP A 54 3.44 3.28 5.41
CA ASP A 54 3.82 2.77 6.74
C ASP A 54 3.72 1.24 6.78
N LEU A 55 2.69 0.64 6.16
CA LEU A 55 2.56 -0.81 6.05
C LEU A 55 3.60 -1.42 5.10
N ALA A 56 3.85 -0.80 3.95
CA ALA A 56 4.86 -1.27 3.00
C ALA A 56 6.29 -1.21 3.61
N ALA A 57 6.60 -0.18 4.40
CA ALA A 57 7.86 -0.08 5.13
C ALA A 57 8.03 -1.26 6.10
N ARG A 58 7.01 -1.56 6.91
CA ARG A 58 7.02 -2.69 7.86
C ARG A 58 7.17 -4.04 7.19
N GLN A 59 6.54 -4.25 6.03
CA GLN A 59 6.71 -5.48 5.26
C GLN A 59 8.16 -5.66 4.80
N ASN A 60 8.77 -4.60 4.26
CA ASN A 60 10.17 -4.63 3.86
C ASN A 60 11.10 -4.90 5.06
N ASP A 61 10.87 -4.28 6.21
CA ASP A 61 11.64 -4.60 7.44
C ASP A 61 11.51 -6.08 7.81
N THR A 62 10.29 -6.63 7.74
CA THR A 62 10.03 -8.03 8.07
C THR A 62 10.81 -8.96 7.12
N TYR A 63 10.83 -8.67 5.82
CA TYR A 63 11.60 -9.44 4.85
C TYR A 63 13.11 -9.33 5.08
N HIS A 64 13.60 -8.14 5.46
CA HIS A 64 15.01 -7.96 5.81
C HIS A 64 15.43 -8.89 6.96
N TYR A 65 14.67 -8.93 8.05
CA TYR A 65 14.96 -9.81 9.18
C TYR A 65 14.76 -11.29 8.85
N TRP A 66 13.72 -11.62 8.07
CA TRP A 66 13.41 -13.00 7.71
C TRP A 66 14.49 -13.66 6.84
N LEU A 67 15.19 -12.89 5.99
CA LEU A 67 16.34 -13.39 5.22
C LEU A 67 17.65 -13.24 5.96
N GLY A 68 17.85 -12.13 6.68
CA GLY A 68 19.10 -11.84 7.37
C GLY A 68 19.40 -12.80 8.51
N ILE A 69 18.42 -13.10 9.37
CA ILE A 69 18.63 -13.96 10.54
C ILE A 69 19.06 -15.39 10.14
N PRO A 70 18.37 -16.10 9.23
CA PRO A 70 18.82 -17.42 8.79
C PRO A 70 20.19 -17.40 8.10
N THR A 71 20.47 -16.36 7.31
CA THR A 71 21.77 -16.20 6.64
C THR A 71 22.90 -16.13 7.67
N ILE A 72 22.74 -15.32 8.73
CA ILE A 72 23.72 -15.19 9.81
C ILE A 72 23.92 -16.52 10.53
N ILE A 73 22.84 -17.24 10.83
CA ILE A 73 22.91 -18.55 11.50
C ILE A 73 23.67 -19.56 10.64
N PHE A 74 23.36 -19.65 9.34
CA PHE A 74 24.06 -20.57 8.44
C PHE A 74 25.52 -20.17 8.23
N ALA A 75 25.82 -18.87 8.09
CA ALA A 75 27.18 -18.37 8.00
C ALA A 75 28.00 -18.71 9.26
N ALA A 76 27.42 -18.54 10.45
CA ALA A 76 28.06 -18.91 11.71
C ALA A 76 28.29 -20.43 11.81
N ALA A 77 27.30 -21.25 11.45
CA ALA A 77 27.43 -22.71 11.46
C ALA A 77 28.55 -23.19 10.51
N VAL A 78 28.59 -22.63 9.30
CA VAL A 78 29.64 -22.93 8.31
C VAL A 78 31.00 -22.46 8.83
N GLY A 79 31.10 -21.24 9.39
CA GLY A 79 32.33 -20.71 9.98
C GLY A 79 32.89 -21.61 11.09
N THR A 80 32.06 -22.00 12.06
CA THR A 80 32.44 -22.92 13.15
C THR A 80 32.92 -24.26 12.61
N SER A 81 32.26 -24.78 11.57
CA SER A 81 32.61 -26.09 11.01
C SER A 81 33.98 -26.13 10.33
N VAL A 82 34.44 -25.00 9.77
CA VAL A 82 35.77 -24.90 9.16
C VAL A 82 36.85 -25.16 10.22
N PHE A 83 36.68 -24.62 11.44
CA PHE A 83 37.58 -24.87 12.56
C PHE A 83 37.55 -26.33 13.02
N MET A 84 36.36 -26.92 13.16
CA MET A 84 36.24 -28.35 13.51
C MET A 84 36.88 -29.27 12.47
N SER A 85 36.80 -28.92 11.20
CA SER A 85 37.42 -29.70 10.13
C SER A 85 38.94 -29.65 10.17
N LEU A 86 39.55 -28.58 10.67
CA LEU A 86 41.00 -28.47 10.88
C LEU A 86 41.49 -29.36 12.02
N GLU A 87 40.65 -29.57 13.04
CA GLU A 87 40.93 -30.49 14.16
C GLU A 87 40.72 -31.98 13.79
N GLY A 88 40.30 -32.27 12.55
CA GLY A 88 40.09 -33.63 12.07
C GLY A 88 38.82 -34.32 12.60
N GLN A 89 37.93 -33.59 13.26
CA GLN A 89 36.79 -34.15 14.02
C GLN A 89 35.49 -34.30 13.20
N VAL A 90 35.54 -34.18 11.87
CA VAL A 90 34.31 -34.07 11.05
C VAL A 90 34.15 -35.25 10.09
N ASP A 91 33.05 -35.98 10.27
CA ASP A 91 32.62 -37.06 9.38
C ASP A 91 32.33 -36.55 7.96
N THR A 92 32.51 -37.42 6.96
CA THR A 92 32.32 -37.10 5.53
C THR A 92 30.88 -36.67 5.24
N THR A 93 29.90 -37.27 5.91
CA THR A 93 28.47 -36.90 5.77
C THR A 93 28.22 -35.47 6.22
N LEU A 94 28.83 -35.06 7.34
CA LEU A 94 28.71 -33.71 7.88
C LEU A 94 29.36 -32.68 6.96
N LYS A 95 30.52 -33.00 6.36
CA LYS A 95 31.20 -32.11 5.40
C LYS A 95 30.32 -31.78 4.19
N ILE A 96 29.63 -32.78 3.64
CA ILE A 96 28.70 -32.57 2.50
C ILE A 96 27.52 -31.69 2.93
N GLY A 97 26.93 -31.95 4.10
CA GLY A 97 25.85 -31.12 4.64
C GLY A 97 26.24 -29.66 4.83
N LEU A 98 27.42 -29.40 5.39
CA LEU A 98 27.95 -28.05 5.61
C LEU A 98 28.25 -27.32 4.30
N GLY A 99 28.73 -28.03 3.27
CA GLY A 99 28.89 -27.47 1.93
C GLY A 99 27.57 -26.96 1.35
N LEU A 100 26.49 -27.73 1.48
CA LEU A 100 25.15 -27.31 1.05
C LEU A 100 24.63 -26.10 1.83
N VAL A 101 24.81 -26.08 3.16
CA VAL A 101 24.43 -24.94 4.01
C VAL A 101 25.22 -23.68 3.65
N SER A 102 26.49 -23.81 3.26
CA SER A 102 27.31 -22.70 2.78
C SER A 102 26.77 -22.09 1.49
N ILE A 103 26.42 -22.93 0.52
CA ILE A 103 25.80 -22.47 -0.74
C ILE A 103 24.47 -21.77 -0.44
N LEU A 104 23.63 -22.36 0.41
CA LEU A 104 22.35 -21.76 0.80
C LEU A 104 22.54 -20.40 1.48
N SER A 105 23.49 -20.29 2.41
CA SER A 105 23.83 -19.02 3.06
C SER A 105 24.28 -17.96 2.07
N ALA A 106 25.17 -18.30 1.12
CA ALA A 106 25.65 -17.39 0.11
C ALA A 106 24.53 -16.90 -0.83
N VAL A 107 23.60 -17.79 -1.20
CA VAL A 107 22.41 -17.44 -2.00
C VAL A 107 21.51 -16.48 -1.23
N LEU A 108 21.20 -16.78 0.03
CA LEU A 108 20.35 -15.91 0.86
C LEU A 108 20.99 -14.54 1.10
N ALA A 109 22.30 -14.48 1.34
CA ALA A 109 23.05 -13.24 1.46
C ALA A 109 22.96 -12.41 0.17
N SER A 110 23.15 -13.06 -0.99
CA SER A 110 23.05 -12.40 -2.29
C SER A 110 21.65 -11.86 -2.56
N LEU A 111 20.60 -12.61 -2.22
CA LEU A 111 19.21 -12.14 -2.30
C LEU A 111 18.96 -10.95 -1.37
N GLN A 112 19.47 -10.99 -0.13
CA GLN A 112 19.34 -9.90 0.83
C GLN A 112 19.98 -8.61 0.31
N THR A 113 21.16 -8.70 -0.30
CA THR A 113 21.85 -7.55 -0.91
C THR A 113 21.11 -7.05 -2.14
N PHE A 114 20.68 -7.95 -3.04
CA PHE A 114 20.04 -7.57 -4.29
C PHE A 114 18.69 -6.88 -4.08
N TYR A 115 17.87 -7.39 -3.16
CA TYR A 115 16.56 -6.81 -2.87
C TYR A 115 16.61 -5.55 -1.99
N ASN A 116 17.72 -5.29 -1.29
CA ASN A 116 17.94 -4.11 -0.45
C ASN A 116 16.70 -3.61 0.31
N PHE A 117 16.04 -4.52 1.04
CA PHE A 117 14.78 -4.25 1.73
C PHE A 117 14.85 -3.05 2.68
N SER A 118 16.02 -2.79 3.28
CA SER A 118 16.25 -1.62 4.14
C SER A 118 16.08 -0.30 3.37
N SER A 119 16.68 -0.19 2.18
CA SER A 119 16.52 1.00 1.34
C SER A 119 15.07 1.19 0.88
N HIS A 120 14.39 0.11 0.49
CA HIS A 120 12.97 0.17 0.12
C HIS A 120 12.07 0.58 1.29
N ALA A 121 12.32 0.05 2.49
CA ALA A 121 11.61 0.44 3.70
C ALA A 121 11.78 1.95 3.96
N GLU A 122 13.01 2.45 3.85
CA GLU A 122 13.29 3.87 4.12
C GLU A 122 12.62 4.81 3.12
N ARG A 123 12.57 4.45 1.83
CA ARG A 123 11.82 5.22 0.82
C ARG A 123 10.34 5.33 1.18
N HIS A 124 9.74 4.24 1.67
CA HIS A 124 8.35 4.26 2.14
C HIS A 124 8.19 5.07 3.43
N ARG A 125 9.12 4.99 4.40
CA ARG A 125 9.09 5.83 5.61
C ARG A 125 9.18 7.32 5.27
N SER A 126 10.06 7.68 4.35
CA SER A 126 10.21 9.06 3.87
C SER A 126 8.89 9.60 3.30
N ALA A 127 8.21 8.82 2.44
CA ALA A 127 6.88 9.17 1.95
C ALA A 127 5.86 9.32 3.09
N GLY A 128 5.83 8.37 4.05
CA GLY A 128 4.96 8.43 5.22
C GLY A 128 5.15 9.69 6.08
N VAL A 129 6.40 10.14 6.25
CA VAL A 129 6.72 11.40 6.94
C VAL A 129 6.19 12.61 6.20
N LYS A 130 6.35 12.66 4.87
CA LYS A 130 5.82 13.75 4.04
C LYS A 130 4.29 13.82 4.08
N TYR A 131 3.60 12.68 3.97
CA TYR A 131 2.14 12.64 4.17
C TYR A 131 1.74 13.15 5.55
N LYS A 132 2.47 12.76 6.61
CA LYS A 132 2.19 13.22 7.98
C LYS A 132 2.34 14.73 8.13
N ALA A 133 3.26 15.38 7.41
CA ALA A 133 3.38 16.83 7.41
C ALA A 133 2.12 17.49 6.83
N ILE A 134 1.65 17.01 5.67
CA ILE A 134 0.42 17.50 5.02
C ILE A 134 -0.81 17.26 5.89
N ILE A 135 -0.92 16.08 6.52
CA ILE A 135 -2.02 15.76 7.45
C ILE A 135 -2.09 16.78 8.59
N ARG A 136 -0.96 17.09 9.24
CA ARG A 136 -0.92 18.05 10.35
C ARG A 136 -1.34 19.45 9.92
N GLU A 137 -0.93 19.86 8.72
CA GLU A 137 -1.31 21.15 8.15
C GLU A 137 -2.82 21.21 7.86
N LEU A 138 -3.38 20.16 7.26
CA LEU A 138 -4.82 19.99 7.05
C LEU A 138 -5.60 20.01 8.37
N GLU A 139 -5.15 19.27 9.39
CA GLU A 139 -5.76 19.26 10.74
C GLU A 139 -5.73 20.66 11.40
N GLN A 140 -4.61 21.37 11.26
CA GLN A 140 -4.47 22.74 11.77
C GLN A 140 -5.44 23.71 11.08
N ILE A 141 -5.70 23.53 9.80
CA ILE A 141 -6.63 24.39 9.05
C ILE A 141 -8.08 24.05 9.38
N LEU A 142 -8.42 22.76 9.44
CA LEU A 142 -9.77 22.30 9.79
C LEU A 142 -10.16 22.60 11.23
N SER A 143 -9.19 22.86 12.12
CA SER A 143 -9.44 23.29 13.50
C SER A 143 -9.62 24.81 13.67
N GLN A 144 -9.32 25.62 12.65
CA GLN A 144 -9.52 27.07 12.69
C GLN A 144 -10.99 27.44 12.42
N PRO A 145 -11.56 28.44 13.13
CA PRO A 145 -12.91 28.91 12.86
C PRO A 145 -13.01 29.50 11.44
N ALA A 146 -14.17 29.35 10.80
CA ALA A 146 -14.38 29.70 9.38
C ALA A 146 -13.93 31.13 8.99
N LYS A 147 -14.00 32.10 9.92
CA LYS A 147 -13.55 33.49 9.71
C LYS A 147 -12.03 33.70 9.68
N GLN A 148 -11.26 32.74 10.20
CA GLN A 148 -9.79 32.78 10.26
C GLN A 148 -9.14 31.83 9.26
N SER A 149 -9.92 30.97 8.61
CA SER A 149 -9.43 30.07 7.59
C SER A 149 -9.00 30.88 6.36
N PRO A 150 -7.82 30.63 5.77
CA PRO A 150 -7.38 31.34 4.59
C PRO A 150 -8.35 31.06 3.42
N GLU A 151 -9.16 32.05 3.03
CA GLU A 151 -10.06 31.96 1.87
C GLU A 151 -9.31 31.97 0.53
N LYS A 152 -7.99 32.14 0.54
CA LYS A 152 -7.19 32.28 -0.68
C LYS A 152 -7.13 30.98 -1.46
N THR A 153 -7.65 31.01 -2.69
CA THR A 153 -7.53 29.96 -3.70
C THR A 153 -6.07 29.51 -3.87
N ASP A 154 -5.13 30.45 -3.83
CA ASP A 154 -3.68 30.20 -3.92
C ASP A 154 -3.18 29.14 -2.92
N PHE A 155 -3.75 29.10 -1.70
CA PHE A 155 -3.36 28.12 -0.69
C PHE A 155 -3.84 26.71 -1.04
N ILE A 156 -5.06 26.58 -1.56
CA ILE A 156 -5.61 25.28 -1.96
C ILE A 156 -4.83 24.73 -3.16
N ASP A 157 -4.45 25.61 -4.07
CA ASP A 157 -3.62 25.23 -5.22
C ASP A 157 -2.20 24.82 -4.78
N ASP A 158 -1.57 25.53 -3.84
CA ASP A 158 -0.29 25.11 -3.25
C ASP A 158 -0.37 23.73 -2.60
N LEU A 159 -1.40 23.51 -1.76
CA LEU A 159 -1.59 22.24 -1.08
C LEU A 159 -1.83 21.08 -2.06
N ARG A 160 -2.58 21.34 -3.13
CA ARG A 160 -2.79 20.38 -4.22
C ARG A 160 -1.47 20.01 -4.88
N LEU A 161 -0.68 21.01 -5.30
CA LEU A 161 0.60 20.78 -5.97
C LEU A 161 1.56 19.98 -5.07
N ARG A 162 1.61 20.28 -3.77
CA ARG A 162 2.43 19.54 -2.81
C ARG A 162 1.97 18.09 -2.61
N LEU A 163 0.66 17.84 -2.68
CA LEU A 163 0.12 16.48 -2.68
C LEU A 163 0.48 15.74 -3.97
N ASP A 164 0.32 16.38 -5.12
CA ASP A 164 0.63 15.80 -6.43
C ASP A 164 2.14 15.47 -6.53
N ASP A 165 3.00 16.38 -6.11
CA ASP A 165 4.45 16.16 -6.05
C ASP A 165 4.82 15.01 -5.10
N LEU A 166 4.14 14.92 -3.95
CA LEU A 166 4.34 13.79 -3.04
C LEU A 166 3.92 12.46 -3.67
N GLU A 167 2.83 12.41 -4.42
CA GLU A 167 2.41 11.20 -5.12
C GLU A 167 3.39 10.81 -6.24
N LEU A 168 3.98 11.79 -6.93
CA LEU A 168 4.98 11.55 -7.98
C LEU A 168 6.30 11.01 -7.41
N GLU A 169 6.73 11.54 -6.26
CA GLU A 169 7.97 11.11 -5.59
C GLU A 169 7.81 9.79 -4.82
N ALA A 170 6.58 9.45 -4.43
CA ALA A 170 6.31 8.29 -3.62
C ALA A 170 6.65 6.97 -4.37
N PRO A 171 7.34 6.02 -3.71
CA PRO A 171 7.58 4.71 -4.31
C PRO A 171 6.28 3.95 -4.51
N VAL A 172 6.21 3.14 -5.58
CA VAL A 172 5.05 2.31 -5.91
C VAL A 172 4.72 1.35 -4.74
N VAL A 173 3.46 1.35 -4.33
CA VAL A 173 2.96 0.49 -3.26
C VAL A 173 2.57 -0.88 -3.83
N PRO A 174 2.97 -2.00 -3.21
CA PRO A 174 2.51 -3.34 -3.61
C PRO A 174 0.98 -3.48 -3.56
N GLU A 175 0.40 -4.18 -4.53
CA GLU A 175 -1.06 -4.34 -4.65
C GLU A 175 -1.71 -4.95 -3.40
N GLY A 176 -1.04 -5.92 -2.76
CA GLY A 176 -1.53 -6.53 -1.53
C GLY A 176 -1.65 -5.54 -0.36
N VAL A 177 -0.73 -4.58 -0.27
CA VAL A 177 -0.78 -3.48 0.71
C VAL A 177 -1.90 -2.53 0.35
N TYR A 178 -1.95 -2.12 -0.92
CA TYR A 178 -2.98 -1.21 -1.42
C TYR A 178 -4.38 -1.73 -1.09
N ARG A 179 -4.70 -2.97 -1.49
CA ARG A 179 -6.00 -3.63 -1.24
C ARG A 179 -6.33 -3.72 0.25
N ARG A 180 -5.36 -4.11 1.09
CA ARG A 180 -5.58 -4.21 2.55
C ARG A 180 -5.94 -2.85 3.16
N ILE A 181 -5.32 -1.77 2.69
CA ILE A 181 -5.67 -0.42 3.14
C ILE A 181 -7.02 0.01 2.55
N GLU A 182 -7.31 -0.23 1.28
CA GLU A 182 -8.63 0.02 0.69
C GLU A 182 -9.76 -0.61 1.52
N GLU A 183 -9.62 -1.89 1.88
CA GLU A 183 -10.59 -2.62 2.71
C GLU A 183 -10.76 -1.99 4.10
N ARG A 184 -9.68 -1.51 4.72
CA ARG A 184 -9.74 -0.81 6.02
C ARG A 184 -10.56 0.47 5.93
N TYR A 185 -10.44 1.18 4.82
CA TYR A 185 -11.12 2.46 4.59
C TYR A 185 -12.49 2.30 3.89
N ALA A 186 -12.84 1.10 3.40
CA ALA A 186 -14.12 0.84 2.72
C ALA A 186 -15.36 1.11 3.60
N ASN A 187 -15.20 1.03 4.93
CA ASN A 187 -16.25 1.30 5.91
C ASN A 187 -16.20 2.73 6.48
N VAL A 188 -15.27 3.56 6.02
CA VAL A 188 -15.17 4.97 6.45
C VAL A 188 -16.19 5.76 5.65
N VAL A 189 -17.40 5.86 6.21
CA VAL A 189 -18.50 6.67 5.67
C VAL A 189 -18.12 8.14 5.83
N PHE A 190 -17.78 8.82 4.73
CA PHE A 190 -17.80 10.27 4.69
C PHE A 190 -19.25 10.73 4.90
N ALA A 191 -19.56 11.15 6.12
CA ALA A 191 -20.62 12.08 6.45
C ALA A 191 -22.04 11.89 5.85
N ASP A 192 -22.50 10.67 5.53
CA ASP A 192 -23.95 10.42 5.45
C ASP A 192 -24.64 10.69 6.83
N LYS A 193 -23.85 10.75 7.92
CA LYS A 193 -24.31 10.99 9.30
C LYS A 193 -24.40 12.46 9.75
N VAL A 194 -23.93 13.44 8.98
CA VAL A 194 -24.19 14.85 9.35
C VAL A 194 -25.57 15.30 8.85
N ALA A 195 -26.03 14.75 7.72
CA ALA A 195 -27.39 14.97 7.22
C ALA A 195 -28.48 14.39 8.14
N SER A 196 -28.17 13.38 8.97
CA SER A 196 -29.13 12.78 9.91
C SER A 196 -29.16 13.42 11.30
N LEU A 197 -28.25 14.35 11.60
CA LEU A 197 -28.20 15.06 12.90
C LEU A 197 -28.83 16.46 12.85
N ILE A 198 -29.38 16.86 11.70
CA ILE A 198 -30.16 18.09 11.50
C ILE A 198 -31.58 17.71 11.07
N LYS A 199 -32.25 16.90 11.89
CA LYS A 199 -33.71 16.75 11.87
C LYS A 199 -34.26 17.04 13.24
#